data_AF-A0A015LVP1-F1
#
_entry.id   AF-A0A015LVP1-F1
#
_cell.length_a   1.000
_cell.length_b   1.000
_cell.length_c   1.000
_cell.angle_alpha   90.00
_cell.angle_beta   90.00
_cell.angle_gamma   90.00
#
_symmetry.space_group_name_H-M   'P 1'
#
loop_
_entity.id
_entity.type
_entity.pdbx_description
1 polymer ?
#
loop_
_entity_poly.entity_id
_entity_poly.type
_entity_poly.pdbx_seq_one_letter_code
_entity_poly.pdbx_strand_id
1 'polypeptide(L)'
;MDINALELFVKHGLGMEKLLTPLYDAISEAKDQNEKRKDQEINTISEDIKIIQKMASIKLRDFERYFGKYIKQDNQDNCPSQTSMSDTDLERIRTRYPGIEDQIKKTIKIDSRNWEKMKTKYNLSCIVINKILEKTNESEENYETGETKKFAIETFYNMLTDIESDLNKLLEKYTQQSKVRRILNNVFKTSNIKKAEQMTSKESDEEFIKKLFEFELFEKKIINVSIEEYHKWKNEDFPNNLKKILPSTQNNKQLDKLKREYEEEKKIIEKNMFGQICNEIEKKYKDGGRVSSLL
;
A
#
# COMPACT_ATOMS: atom_id res chain seq x y z
N MET A 1 22.55 15.50 -46.65
CA MET A 1 22.46 16.57 -45.63
C MET A 1 21.23 16.28 -44.81
N ASP A 2 21.31 16.27 -43.49
CA ASP A 2 20.15 16.14 -42.60
C ASP A 2 19.65 17.54 -42.17
N ILE A 3 18.56 17.59 -41.40
CA ILE A 3 17.98 18.85 -40.95
C ILE A 3 18.95 19.69 -40.13
N ASN A 4 19.81 19.06 -39.32
CA ASN A 4 20.80 19.73 -38.48
C ASN A 4 21.89 20.40 -39.34
N ALA A 5 22.39 19.69 -40.35
CA ALA A 5 23.36 20.24 -41.29
C ALA A 5 22.75 21.36 -42.15
N LEU A 6 21.47 21.23 -42.54
CA LEU A 6 20.74 22.29 -43.24
C LEU A 6 20.55 23.52 -42.35
N GLU A 7 20.20 23.32 -41.07
CA GLU A 7 20.06 24.39 -40.08
C GLU A 7 21.35 25.20 -39.93
N LEU A 8 22.49 24.50 -39.75
CA LEU A 8 23.80 25.13 -39.66
C LEU A 8 24.16 25.90 -40.92
N PHE A 9 23.86 25.35 -42.11
CA PHE A 9 24.10 26.02 -43.38
C PHE A 9 23.24 27.28 -43.53
N VAL A 10 21.96 27.23 -43.18
CA VAL A 10 21.05 28.38 -43.23
C VAL A 10 21.50 29.48 -42.26
N LYS A 11 21.91 29.13 -41.05
CA LYS A 11 22.38 30.08 -40.02
C LYS A 11 23.71 30.71 -40.40
N HIS A 12 24.73 29.89 -40.62
CA HIS A 12 26.11 30.36 -40.72
C HIS A 12 26.60 30.52 -42.15
N GLY A 13 26.08 29.75 -43.09
CA GLY A 13 26.43 29.84 -44.51
C GLY A 13 25.66 30.94 -45.24
N LEU A 14 24.36 31.06 -44.98
CA LEU A 14 23.47 31.97 -45.71
C LEU A 14 23.01 33.19 -44.91
N GLY A 15 23.09 33.16 -43.57
CA GLY A 15 22.58 34.23 -42.71
C GLY A 15 21.06 34.41 -42.80
N MET A 16 20.31 33.33 -43.06
CA MET A 16 18.86 33.37 -43.32
C MET A 16 18.04 32.65 -42.25
N GLU A 17 18.31 32.92 -40.98
CA GLU A 17 17.63 32.30 -39.83
C GLU A 17 16.10 32.31 -39.91
N LYS A 18 15.49 33.34 -40.53
CA LYS A 18 14.04 33.43 -40.73
C LYS A 18 13.44 32.27 -41.53
N LEU A 19 14.23 31.58 -42.36
CA LEU A 19 13.77 30.38 -43.08
C LEU A 19 13.53 29.18 -42.15
N LEU A 20 14.13 29.19 -40.96
CA LEU A 20 13.97 28.13 -39.95
C LEU A 20 12.80 28.39 -39.01
N THR A 21 12.23 29.60 -38.98
CA THR A 21 11.11 29.95 -38.10
C THR A 21 9.95 28.94 -38.20
N PRO A 22 9.46 28.57 -39.40
CA PRO A 22 8.35 27.62 -39.50
C PRO A 22 8.70 26.21 -38.97
N LEU A 23 9.97 25.79 -39.03
CA LEU A 23 10.43 24.52 -38.47
C LEU A 23 10.36 24.56 -36.94
N TYR A 24 10.87 25.64 -36.34
CA TYR A 24 10.83 25.80 -34.88
C TYR A 24 9.41 25.94 -34.37
N ASP A 25 8.56 26.70 -35.05
CA ASP A 25 7.16 26.88 -34.68
C ASP A 25 6.42 25.53 -34.69
N ALA A 26 6.60 24.72 -35.75
CA ALA A 26 5.98 23.41 -35.85
C ALA A 26 6.48 22.42 -34.77
N ILE A 27 7.79 22.39 -34.48
CA ILE A 27 8.34 21.55 -33.40
C ILE A 27 7.85 22.02 -32.03
N SER A 28 7.76 23.33 -31.81
CA SER A 28 7.25 23.90 -30.56
C SER A 28 5.78 23.55 -30.36
N GLU A 29 4.95 23.69 -31.39
CA GLU A 29 3.54 23.33 -31.31
C GLU A 29 3.35 21.83 -31.00
N ALA A 30 4.07 20.95 -31.69
CA ALA A 30 4.03 19.51 -31.42
C ALA A 30 4.47 19.17 -29.99
N LYS A 31 5.49 19.90 -29.49
CA LYS A 31 5.96 19.76 -28.10
C LYS A 31 4.89 20.18 -27.10
N ASP A 32 4.26 21.33 -27.29
CA ASP A 32 3.20 21.85 -26.42
C ASP A 32 1.99 20.90 -26.40
N GLN A 33 1.63 20.32 -27.54
CA GLN A 33 0.56 19.32 -27.62
C GLN A 33 0.92 18.03 -26.88
N ASN A 34 2.17 17.56 -26.97
CA ASN A 34 2.63 16.41 -26.20
C ASN A 34 2.67 16.67 -24.70
N GLU A 35 3.09 17.87 -24.27
CA GLU A 35 3.08 18.27 -22.86
C GLU A 35 1.65 18.28 -22.31
N LYS A 36 0.69 18.85 -23.03
CA LYS A 36 -0.74 18.78 -22.66
C LYS A 36 -1.24 17.35 -22.48
N ARG A 37 -0.86 16.43 -23.38
CA ARG A 37 -1.21 15.00 -23.27
C ARG A 37 -0.59 14.35 -22.04
N LYS A 38 0.66 14.69 -21.70
CA LYS A 38 1.33 14.18 -20.49
C LYS A 38 0.67 14.69 -19.21
N ASP A 39 0.31 15.97 -19.17
CA ASP A 39 -0.37 16.56 -18.01
C ASP A 39 -1.74 15.93 -17.78
N GLN A 40 -2.50 15.67 -18.85
CA GLN A 40 -3.76 14.93 -18.79
C GLN A 40 -3.57 13.51 -18.24
N GLU A 41 -2.54 12.81 -18.69
CA GLU A 41 -2.21 11.46 -18.21
C GLU A 41 -1.82 11.47 -16.73
N ILE A 42 -1.00 12.43 -16.29
CA ILE A 42 -0.62 12.61 -14.88
C ILE A 42 -1.86 12.88 -14.02
N ASN A 43 -2.75 13.75 -14.48
CA ASN A 43 -4.00 14.04 -13.77
C ASN A 43 -4.88 12.80 -13.67
N THR A 44 -4.97 12.00 -14.72
CA THR A 44 -5.76 10.76 -14.70
C THR A 44 -5.16 9.75 -13.72
N ILE A 45 -3.83 9.61 -13.66
CA ILE A 45 -3.16 8.76 -12.66
C ILE A 45 -3.46 9.25 -11.24
N SER A 46 -3.46 10.57 -11.01
CA SER A 46 -3.79 11.17 -9.72
C SER A 46 -5.23 10.86 -9.28
N GLU A 47 -6.19 10.93 -10.21
CA GLU A 47 -7.58 10.52 -9.96
C GLU A 47 -7.70 9.04 -9.67
N ASP A 48 -7.00 8.20 -10.45
CA ASP A 48 -6.99 6.76 -10.24
C ASP A 48 -6.44 6.37 -8.87
N ILE A 49 -5.39 7.05 -8.39
CA ILE A 49 -4.84 6.88 -7.04
C ILE A 49 -5.93 7.14 -5.98
N LYS A 50 -6.73 8.21 -6.13
CA LYS A 50 -7.81 8.52 -5.19
C LYS A 50 -8.87 7.41 -5.17
N ILE A 51 -9.21 6.86 -6.34
CA ILE A 51 -10.17 5.75 -6.45
C ILE A 51 -9.61 4.50 -5.76
N ILE A 52 -8.36 4.13 -6.02
CA ILE A 52 -7.69 2.98 -5.39
C ILE A 52 -7.63 3.14 -3.86
N GLN A 53 -7.31 4.33 -3.37
CA GLN A 53 -7.33 4.64 -1.93
C GLN A 53 -8.74 4.48 -1.33
N LYS A 54 -9.77 4.89 -2.06
CA LYS A 54 -11.17 4.72 -1.65
C LYS A 54 -11.55 3.23 -1.63
N MET A 55 -11.15 2.44 -2.62
CA MET A 55 -11.34 0.98 -2.63
C MET A 55 -10.70 0.31 -1.42
N ALA A 56 -9.44 0.66 -1.11
CA ALA A 56 -8.74 0.15 0.06
C ALA A 56 -9.43 0.54 1.38
N SER A 57 -9.90 1.78 1.49
CA SER A 57 -10.63 2.27 2.67
C SER A 57 -11.94 1.53 2.90
N ILE A 58 -12.70 1.23 1.84
CA ILE A 58 -13.95 0.47 1.92
C ILE A 58 -13.66 -0.97 2.38
N LYS A 59 -12.67 -1.62 1.77
CA LYS A 59 -12.29 -2.99 2.14
C LYS A 59 -11.74 -3.06 3.57
N LEU A 60 -10.96 -2.08 4.00
CA LEU A 60 -10.47 -1.99 5.38
C LEU A 60 -11.65 -1.83 6.36
N ARG A 61 -12.64 -0.99 6.02
CA ARG A 61 -13.85 -0.83 6.84
C ARG A 61 -14.65 -2.14 6.94
N ASP A 62 -14.76 -2.90 5.85
CA ASP A 62 -15.43 -4.20 5.87
C ASP A 62 -14.70 -5.19 6.79
N PHE A 63 -13.36 -5.18 6.78
CA PHE A 63 -12.55 -5.93 7.75
C PHE A 63 -12.77 -5.43 9.19
N GLU A 64 -12.86 -4.12 9.42
CA GLU A 64 -13.14 -3.53 10.74
C GLU A 64 -14.49 -3.96 11.33
N ARG A 65 -15.45 -4.39 10.50
CA ARG A 65 -16.73 -4.93 11.00
C ARG A 65 -16.56 -6.16 11.88
N TYR A 66 -15.47 -6.92 11.72
CA TYR A 66 -15.18 -8.05 12.61
C TYR A 66 -14.90 -7.62 14.05
N PHE A 67 -14.41 -6.39 14.27
CA PHE A 67 -14.26 -5.83 15.60
C PHE A 67 -15.59 -5.34 16.22
N GLY A 68 -16.68 -5.34 15.44
CA GLY A 68 -18.03 -4.99 15.89
C GLY A 68 -18.09 -3.63 16.57
N LYS A 69 -18.73 -3.59 17.76
CA LYS A 69 -18.92 -2.38 18.56
C LYS A 69 -17.66 -1.85 19.27
N TYR A 70 -16.55 -2.57 19.20
CA TYR A 70 -15.38 -2.30 20.04
C TYR A 70 -14.37 -1.33 19.42
N ILE A 71 -14.40 -1.19 18.09
CA ILE A 71 -13.73 -0.08 17.42
C ILE A 71 -14.78 1.00 17.18
N LYS A 72 -14.53 2.22 17.65
CA LYS A 72 -15.33 3.36 17.23
C LYS A 72 -15.14 3.50 15.72
N GLN A 73 -16.24 3.41 14.97
CA GLN A 73 -16.24 3.89 13.60
C GLN A 73 -16.06 5.40 13.71
N ASP A 74 -14.81 5.87 13.61
CA ASP A 74 -14.51 7.30 13.68
C ASP A 74 -15.39 8.04 12.68
N ASN A 75 -16.22 8.95 13.21
CA ASN A 75 -17.07 9.91 12.54
C ASN A 75 -17.61 9.47 11.16
N GLN A 76 -18.82 8.95 11.19
CA GLN A 76 -19.69 8.77 10.02
C GLN A 76 -19.82 10.05 9.15
N ASP A 77 -19.46 11.22 9.71
CA ASP A 77 -19.57 12.54 9.09
C ASP A 77 -18.34 13.02 8.30
N ASN A 78 -17.14 12.45 8.48
CA ASN A 78 -15.91 12.91 7.78
C ASN A 78 -15.23 11.86 6.89
N CYS A 79 -15.72 10.62 6.91
CA CYS A 79 -15.32 9.63 5.94
C CYS A 79 -16.29 9.72 4.76
N PRO A 80 -15.86 9.62 3.48
CA PRO A 80 -16.81 9.55 2.38
C PRO A 80 -17.83 8.52 2.77
N SER A 81 -19.10 8.93 2.76
CA SER A 81 -20.27 8.11 2.95
C SER A 81 -20.14 6.85 2.08
N GLN A 82 -21.11 5.95 2.14
CA GLN A 82 -21.30 4.98 1.06
C GLN A 82 -21.64 5.71 -0.27
N THR A 83 -20.85 6.67 -0.73
CA THR A 83 -20.79 7.05 -2.13
C THR A 83 -20.27 5.81 -2.82
N SER A 84 -21.22 5.01 -3.30
CA SER A 84 -20.99 4.00 -4.32
C SER A 84 -19.96 4.55 -5.29
N MET A 85 -18.84 3.84 -5.44
CA MET A 85 -17.92 4.17 -6.52
C MET A 85 -18.68 3.99 -7.83
N SER A 86 -18.43 4.87 -8.79
CA SER A 86 -19.00 4.72 -10.12
C SER A 86 -18.55 3.39 -10.71
N ASP A 87 -19.48 2.59 -11.25
CA ASP A 87 -19.12 1.33 -11.93
C ASP A 87 -18.14 1.59 -13.07
N THR A 88 -18.27 2.74 -13.75
CA THR A 88 -17.33 3.19 -14.78
C THR A 88 -15.92 3.39 -14.24
N ASP A 89 -15.78 4.00 -13.05
CA ASP A 89 -14.46 4.20 -12.42
C ASP A 89 -13.85 2.86 -12.02
N LEU A 90 -14.65 1.93 -11.50
CA LEU A 90 -14.20 0.60 -11.12
C LEU A 90 -13.71 -0.20 -12.33
N GLU A 91 -14.48 -0.22 -13.42
CA GLU A 91 -14.07 -0.90 -14.65
C GLU A 91 -12.81 -0.27 -15.27
N ARG A 92 -12.70 1.06 -15.22
CA ARG A 92 -11.47 1.77 -15.63
C ARG A 92 -10.26 1.30 -14.82
N ILE A 93 -10.37 1.26 -13.50
CA ILE A 93 -9.27 0.83 -12.61
C ILE A 93 -8.91 -0.63 -12.85
N ARG A 94 -9.89 -1.53 -12.97
CA ARG A 94 -9.66 -2.96 -13.26
C ARG A 94 -8.92 -3.18 -14.55
N THR A 95 -9.31 -2.45 -15.59
CA THR A 95 -8.71 -2.54 -16.92
C THR A 95 -7.28 -1.99 -16.92
N ARG A 96 -7.06 -0.84 -16.29
CA ARG A 96 -5.77 -0.14 -16.32
C ARG A 96 -4.74 -0.71 -15.34
N TYR A 97 -5.19 -1.25 -14.21
CA TYR A 97 -4.34 -1.83 -13.17
C TYR A 97 -4.81 -3.26 -12.82
N PRO A 98 -4.59 -4.24 -13.72
CA PRO A 98 -4.99 -5.62 -13.46
C PRO A 98 -4.39 -6.16 -12.15
N GLY A 99 -5.22 -6.80 -11.33
CA GLY A 99 -4.82 -7.38 -10.04
C GLY A 99 -4.70 -6.39 -8.89
N ILE A 100 -5.05 -5.11 -9.06
CA ILE A 100 -5.02 -4.12 -7.97
C ILE A 100 -5.95 -4.49 -6.82
N GLU A 101 -7.10 -5.11 -7.10
CA GLU A 101 -8.03 -5.59 -6.06
C GLU A 101 -7.40 -6.65 -5.16
N ASP A 102 -6.66 -7.59 -5.74
CA ASP A 102 -5.94 -8.62 -4.96
C ASP A 102 -4.79 -8.02 -4.16
N GLN A 103 -4.10 -7.01 -4.71
CA GLN A 103 -3.07 -6.28 -3.99
C GLN A 103 -3.65 -5.53 -2.79
N ILE A 104 -4.78 -4.84 -2.97
CA ILE A 104 -5.52 -4.19 -1.87
C ILE A 104 -5.88 -5.22 -0.80
N LYS A 105 -6.43 -6.38 -1.20
CA LYS A 105 -6.80 -7.45 -0.26
C LYS A 105 -5.61 -7.96 0.54
N LYS A 106 -4.43 -8.09 -0.08
CA LYS A 106 -3.18 -8.46 0.61
C LYS A 106 -2.73 -7.37 1.59
N THR A 107 -2.81 -6.10 1.20
CA THR A 107 -2.43 -4.95 2.01
C THR A 107 -3.28 -4.78 3.27
N ILE A 108 -4.53 -5.24 3.26
CA ILE A 108 -5.44 -5.16 4.43
C ILE A 108 -5.15 -6.24 5.47
N LYS A 109 -4.44 -7.31 5.09
CA LYS A 109 -4.00 -8.32 6.05
C LYS A 109 -3.00 -7.69 7.01
N ILE A 110 -3.16 -7.95 8.32
CA ILE A 110 -2.31 -7.34 9.34
C ILE A 110 -0.95 -8.04 9.32
N ASP A 111 0.00 -7.46 8.59
CA ASP A 111 1.35 -7.98 8.36
C ASP A 111 2.39 -7.44 9.36
N SER A 112 1.95 -7.11 10.58
CA SER A 112 2.83 -6.65 11.65
C SER A 112 3.38 -7.81 12.48
N ARG A 113 4.70 -7.82 12.68
CA ARG A 113 5.37 -8.76 13.60
C ARG A 113 4.80 -8.65 15.02
N ASN A 114 4.37 -7.47 15.43
CA ASN A 114 3.80 -7.27 16.76
C ASN A 114 2.40 -7.88 16.87
N TRP A 115 1.59 -7.76 15.81
CA TRP A 115 0.29 -8.43 15.73
C TRP A 115 0.42 -9.96 15.85
N GLU A 116 1.34 -10.57 15.10
CA GLU A 116 1.58 -12.01 15.17
C GLU A 116 2.09 -12.47 16.56
N LYS A 117 2.99 -11.68 17.17
CA LYS A 117 3.43 -11.91 18.56
C LYS A 117 2.27 -11.81 19.55
N MET A 118 1.40 -10.81 19.40
CA MET A 118 0.23 -10.60 20.24
C MET A 118 -0.75 -11.78 20.13
N LYS A 119 -1.08 -12.23 18.90
CA LYS A 119 -1.90 -13.44 18.66
C LYS A 119 -1.31 -14.67 19.33
N THR A 120 0.01 -14.84 19.26
CA THR A 120 0.70 -15.98 19.88
C THR A 120 0.65 -15.92 21.40
N LYS A 121 0.88 -14.74 22.00
CA LYS A 121 0.71 -14.53 23.45
C LYS A 121 -0.72 -14.82 23.89
N TYR A 122 -1.71 -14.33 23.13
CA TYR A 122 -3.13 -14.61 23.38
C TYR A 122 -3.40 -16.12 23.36
N ASN A 123 -3.00 -16.83 22.31
CA ASN A 123 -3.22 -18.27 22.18
C ASN A 123 -2.51 -19.07 23.30
N LEU A 124 -1.31 -18.66 23.70
CA LEU A 124 -0.60 -19.26 24.83
C LEU A 124 -1.37 -19.03 26.15
N SER A 125 -1.81 -17.81 26.41
CA SER A 125 -2.58 -17.48 27.61
C SER A 125 -3.92 -18.22 27.66
N CYS A 126 -4.60 -18.42 26.52
CA CYS A 126 -5.80 -19.25 26.43
C CYS A 126 -5.53 -20.71 26.82
N ILE A 127 -4.45 -21.31 26.29
CA ILE A 127 -4.05 -22.68 26.63
C ILE A 127 -3.77 -22.79 28.14
N VAL A 128 -3.09 -21.80 28.71
CA VAL A 128 -2.73 -21.77 30.13
C VAL A 128 -3.98 -21.70 31.00
N ILE A 129 -4.91 -20.79 30.69
CA ILE A 129 -6.14 -20.61 31.47
C ILE A 129 -7.04 -21.83 31.42
N ASN A 130 -7.26 -22.40 30.23
CA ASN A 130 -8.10 -23.59 30.11
C ASN A 130 -7.57 -24.71 30.99
N LYS A 131 -6.25 -24.89 31.05
CA LYS A 131 -5.62 -25.89 31.90
C LYS A 131 -5.65 -25.56 33.40
N ILE A 132 -5.63 -24.27 33.78
CA ILE A 132 -5.84 -23.86 35.18
C ILE A 132 -7.27 -24.22 35.58
N LEU A 133 -8.26 -23.84 34.76
CA LEU A 133 -9.67 -24.10 35.03
C LEU A 133 -10.01 -25.60 35.06
N GLU A 134 -9.49 -26.39 34.12
CA GLU A 134 -9.62 -27.86 34.11
C GLU A 134 -9.13 -28.47 35.42
N LYS A 135 -7.92 -28.10 35.87
CA LYS A 135 -7.31 -28.67 37.09
C LYS A 135 -8.01 -28.24 38.37
N THR A 136 -8.53 -27.02 38.45
CA THR A 136 -9.28 -26.58 39.62
C THR A 136 -10.62 -27.30 39.74
N ASN A 137 -11.24 -27.67 38.61
CA ASN A 137 -12.47 -28.47 38.62
C ASN A 137 -12.23 -29.94 39.01
N GLU A 138 -11.00 -30.44 38.87
CA GLU A 138 -10.60 -31.82 39.24
C GLU A 138 -10.19 -31.96 40.72
N SER A 139 -9.87 -30.87 41.43
CA SER A 139 -9.41 -30.93 42.81
C SER A 139 -10.57 -30.83 43.83
N GLU A 140 -10.60 -31.71 44.83
CA GLU A 140 -11.52 -31.63 45.99
C GLU A 140 -11.28 -30.40 46.90
N GLU A 141 -10.22 -29.63 46.66
CA GLU A 141 -9.94 -28.37 47.35
C GLU A 141 -10.93 -27.29 46.88
N ASN A 142 -11.84 -26.89 47.76
CA ASN A 142 -12.81 -25.79 47.60
C ASN A 142 -12.09 -24.44 47.42
N TYR A 143 -11.52 -24.19 46.25
CA TYR A 143 -11.25 -22.83 45.80
C TYR A 143 -12.59 -22.24 45.38
N GLU A 144 -13.05 -21.17 46.05
CA GLU A 144 -14.25 -20.47 45.62
C GLU A 144 -14.11 -20.15 44.12
N THR A 145 -15.06 -20.63 43.32
CA THR A 145 -15.02 -20.57 41.84
C THR A 145 -14.76 -19.14 41.32
N GLY A 146 -15.12 -18.12 42.11
CA GLY A 146 -14.84 -16.71 41.83
C GLY A 146 -13.36 -16.30 41.95
N GLU A 147 -12.61 -16.81 42.92
CA GLU A 147 -11.20 -16.46 43.12
C GLU A 147 -10.31 -17.05 42.02
N THR A 148 -10.57 -18.30 41.62
CA THR A 148 -9.84 -18.96 40.53
C THR A 148 -10.05 -18.25 39.20
N LYS A 149 -11.30 -17.86 38.90
CA LYS A 149 -11.64 -17.10 37.69
C LYS A 149 -10.92 -15.74 37.67
N LYS A 150 -10.92 -15.03 38.79
CA LYS A 150 -10.22 -13.74 38.93
C LYS A 150 -8.72 -13.89 38.74
N PHE A 151 -8.11 -14.90 39.36
CA PHE A 151 -6.68 -15.20 39.21
C PHE A 151 -6.31 -15.56 37.76
N ALA A 152 -7.15 -16.36 37.07
CA ALA A 152 -6.94 -16.70 35.67
C ALA A 152 -6.97 -15.45 34.77
N ILE A 153 -7.95 -14.55 34.98
CA ILE A 153 -8.08 -13.30 34.22
C ILE A 153 -6.88 -12.37 34.46
N GLU A 154 -6.43 -12.24 35.71
CA GLU A 154 -5.26 -11.44 36.05
C GLU A 154 -3.98 -12.00 35.40
N THR A 155 -3.79 -13.33 35.48
CA THR A 155 -2.69 -14.02 34.82
C THR A 155 -2.72 -13.80 33.31
N PHE A 156 -3.91 -13.88 32.69
CA PHE A 156 -4.07 -13.60 31.26
C PHE A 156 -3.54 -12.22 30.90
N TYR A 157 -4.04 -11.21 31.62
CA TYR A 157 -3.77 -9.82 31.33
C TYR A 157 -2.29 -9.52 31.46
N ASN A 158 -1.67 -10.01 32.55
CA ASN A 158 -0.24 -9.84 32.80
C ASN A 158 0.60 -10.50 31.71
N MET A 159 0.28 -11.74 31.30
CA MET A 159 1.00 -12.42 30.22
C MET A 159 0.86 -11.73 28.86
N LEU A 160 -0.34 -11.24 28.54
CA LEU A 160 -0.61 -10.57 27.27
C LEU A 160 0.12 -9.23 27.16
N THR A 161 0.11 -8.45 28.25
CA THR A 161 0.69 -7.10 28.30
C THR A 161 2.17 -7.07 28.69
N ASP A 162 2.77 -8.21 29.01
CA ASP A 162 4.17 -8.29 29.38
C ASP A 162 5.09 -7.80 28.26
N ILE A 163 6.11 -7.03 28.64
CA ILE A 163 7.13 -6.53 27.72
C ILE A 163 8.03 -7.68 27.25
N GLU A 164 8.16 -8.76 28.04
CA GLU A 164 8.93 -9.94 27.63
C GLU A 164 8.31 -10.56 26.38
N SER A 165 9.14 -10.72 25.35
CA SER A 165 8.74 -11.23 24.03
C SER A 165 9.22 -12.65 23.77
N ASP A 166 10.20 -13.12 24.54
CA ASP A 166 10.60 -14.52 24.58
C ASP A 166 9.56 -15.32 25.37
N LEU A 167 8.84 -16.19 24.67
CA LEU A 167 7.77 -16.99 25.26
C LEU A 167 8.27 -17.97 26.33
N ASN A 168 9.53 -18.43 26.25
CA ASN A 168 10.10 -19.30 27.28
C ASN A 168 10.38 -18.50 28.56
N LYS A 169 10.99 -17.32 28.43
CA LYS A 169 11.25 -16.44 29.58
C LYS A 169 9.96 -15.93 30.22
N LEU A 170 8.97 -15.59 29.40
CA LEU A 170 7.63 -15.21 29.85
C LEU A 170 7.04 -16.35 30.70
N LEU A 171 7.10 -17.57 30.17
CA LEU A 171 6.59 -18.76 30.81
C LEU A 171 7.35 -19.06 32.12
N GLU A 172 8.68 -18.94 32.16
CA GLU A 172 9.48 -19.06 33.38
C GLU A 172 9.10 -18.01 34.44
N LYS A 173 8.96 -16.74 34.04
CA LYS A 173 8.59 -15.62 34.93
C LYS A 173 7.26 -15.89 35.65
N TYR A 174 6.22 -16.27 34.91
CA TYR A 174 4.91 -16.57 35.49
C TYR A 174 4.84 -17.93 36.18
N THR A 175 5.75 -18.86 35.86
CA THR A 175 5.91 -20.11 36.63
C THR A 175 6.51 -19.83 38.02
N GLN A 176 7.36 -18.81 38.14
CA GLN A 176 8.02 -18.42 39.40
C GLN A 176 7.17 -17.49 40.27
N GLN A 177 6.28 -16.68 39.68
CA GLN A 177 5.32 -15.84 40.40
C GLN A 177 4.04 -16.65 40.77
N SER A 178 3.82 -16.89 42.07
CA SER A 178 2.51 -17.09 42.75
C SER A 178 2.33 -18.40 43.57
N LYS A 179 1.34 -18.32 44.49
CA LYS A 179 0.79 -19.37 45.37
C LYS A 179 0.32 -20.65 44.66
N VAL A 180 0.32 -20.67 43.32
CA VAL A 180 -0.21 -21.75 42.48
C VAL A 180 0.88 -22.43 41.64
N ARG A 181 2.17 -22.25 42.02
CA ARG A 181 3.37 -22.83 41.38
C ARG A 181 3.22 -24.30 40.97
N ARG A 182 2.49 -25.11 41.76
CA ARG A 182 2.24 -26.54 41.46
C ARG A 182 1.29 -26.76 40.28
N ILE A 183 0.28 -25.90 40.11
CA ILE A 183 -0.60 -25.90 38.94
C ILE A 183 0.19 -25.34 37.75
N LEU A 184 0.87 -24.21 37.93
CA LEU A 184 1.62 -23.52 36.90
C LEU A 184 2.77 -24.37 36.32
N ASN A 185 3.60 -25.04 37.13
CA ASN A 185 4.66 -25.96 36.67
C ASN A 185 4.14 -27.07 35.74
N ASN A 186 2.89 -27.52 35.91
CA ASN A 186 2.29 -28.56 35.08
C ASN A 186 1.67 -28.00 33.78
N VAL A 187 1.23 -26.74 33.83
CA VAL A 187 0.54 -26.03 32.76
C VAL A 187 1.52 -25.30 31.84
N PHE A 188 2.67 -24.87 32.33
CA PHE A 188 3.65 -24.10 31.58
C PHE A 188 4.76 -25.03 31.05
N LYS A 189 4.55 -25.58 29.85
CA LYS A 189 5.53 -26.46 29.15
C LYS A 189 5.84 -25.91 27.76
N THR A 190 7.05 -26.14 27.26
CA THR A 190 7.48 -25.77 25.90
C THR A 190 6.57 -26.34 24.81
N SER A 191 5.92 -27.49 25.05
CA SER A 191 4.91 -28.06 24.15
C SER A 191 3.73 -27.11 23.91
N ASN A 192 3.36 -26.28 24.89
CA ASN A 192 2.26 -25.33 24.76
C ASN A 192 2.67 -24.08 23.98
N ILE A 193 3.94 -23.67 24.05
CA ILE A 193 4.48 -22.61 23.19
C ILE A 193 4.37 -23.03 21.73
N LYS A 194 4.87 -24.23 21.38
CA LYS A 194 4.76 -24.78 20.03
C LYS A 194 3.29 -24.90 19.57
N LYS A 195 2.39 -25.31 20.47
CA LYS A 195 0.95 -25.38 20.19
C LYS A 195 0.37 -23.99 19.90
N ALA A 196 0.73 -22.98 20.67
CA ALA A 196 0.28 -21.59 20.47
C ALA A 196 0.78 -21.02 19.14
N GLU A 197 2.06 -21.23 18.80
CA GLU A 197 2.64 -20.82 17.51
C GLU A 197 1.91 -21.49 16.33
N GLN A 198 1.63 -22.79 16.44
CA GLN A 198 0.87 -23.52 15.43
C GLN A 198 -0.55 -22.99 15.26
N MET A 199 -1.24 -22.65 16.36
CA MET A 199 -2.56 -22.02 16.30
C MET A 199 -2.49 -20.68 15.57
N THR A 200 -1.56 -19.80 15.95
CA THR A 200 -1.40 -18.48 15.32
C THR A 200 -1.13 -18.58 13.82
N SER A 201 -0.29 -19.53 13.40
CA SER A 201 0.06 -19.70 11.98
C SER A 201 -1.10 -20.14 11.09
N LYS A 202 -2.08 -20.86 11.65
CA LYS A 202 -3.23 -21.40 10.92
C LYS A 202 -4.45 -20.49 10.96
N GLU A 203 -4.54 -19.64 11.98
CA GLU A 203 -5.68 -18.77 12.26
C GLU A 203 -5.59 -17.47 11.44
N SER A 204 -6.62 -17.21 10.65
CA SER A 204 -6.75 -15.93 9.94
C SER A 204 -7.02 -14.79 10.94
N ASP A 205 -6.73 -13.55 10.53
CA ASP A 205 -7.00 -12.39 11.39
C ASP A 205 -8.51 -12.25 11.69
N GLU A 206 -9.36 -12.56 10.70
CA GLU A 206 -10.82 -12.54 10.87
C GLU A 206 -11.31 -13.57 11.89
N GLU A 207 -10.79 -14.79 11.85
CA GLU A 207 -11.11 -15.84 12.83
C GLU A 207 -10.60 -15.48 14.22
N PHE A 208 -9.37 -14.97 14.32
CA PHE A 208 -8.79 -14.51 15.57
C PHE A 208 -9.64 -13.40 16.21
N ILE A 209 -10.04 -12.39 15.43
CA ILE A 209 -10.86 -11.28 15.92
C ILE A 209 -12.22 -11.78 16.40
N LYS A 210 -12.89 -12.68 15.67
CA LYS A 210 -14.16 -13.27 16.12
C LYS A 210 -14.00 -14.01 17.46
N LYS A 211 -12.97 -14.87 17.55
CA LYS A 211 -12.64 -15.63 18.76
C LYS A 211 -12.32 -14.74 19.96
N LEU A 212 -11.65 -13.61 19.74
CA LEU A 212 -11.32 -12.62 20.77
C LEU A 212 -12.57 -12.17 21.55
N PHE A 213 -13.72 -12.06 20.88
CA PHE A 213 -14.99 -11.61 21.47
C PHE A 213 -15.89 -12.74 21.98
N GLU A 214 -15.69 -13.97 21.53
CA GLU A 214 -16.49 -15.13 21.96
C GLU A 214 -16.10 -15.67 23.34
N PHE A 215 -14.85 -15.45 23.75
CA PHE A 215 -14.36 -16.00 25.00
C PHE A 215 -14.80 -15.13 26.19
N GLU A 216 -15.92 -15.51 26.80
CA GLU A 216 -16.61 -14.77 27.90
C GLU A 216 -15.72 -14.43 29.11
N LEU A 217 -14.59 -15.13 29.27
CA LEU A 217 -13.62 -14.86 30.34
C LEU A 217 -12.84 -13.56 30.13
N PHE A 218 -12.85 -12.96 28.94
CA PHE A 218 -12.05 -11.77 28.67
C PHE A 218 -12.75 -10.47 29.02
N GLU A 219 -12.20 -9.80 30.03
CA GLU A 219 -12.53 -8.43 30.35
C GLU A 219 -12.15 -7.48 29.20
N LYS A 220 -12.88 -6.37 29.08
CA LYS A 220 -12.66 -5.31 28.09
C LYS A 220 -11.20 -4.86 27.98
N LYS A 221 -10.45 -4.89 29.09
CA LYS A 221 -9.02 -4.54 29.12
C LYS A 221 -8.15 -5.42 28.21
N ILE A 222 -8.48 -6.70 28.07
CA ILE A 222 -7.74 -7.67 27.23
C ILE A 222 -8.01 -7.40 25.75
N ILE A 223 -9.28 -7.17 25.42
CA ILE A 223 -9.73 -6.79 24.09
C ILE A 223 -9.05 -5.49 23.64
N ASN A 224 -8.94 -4.50 24.54
CA ASN A 224 -8.31 -3.22 24.25
C ASN A 224 -6.85 -3.37 23.79
N VAL A 225 -6.08 -4.31 24.35
CA VAL A 225 -4.68 -4.55 23.91
C VAL A 225 -4.63 -4.93 22.44
N SER A 226 -5.56 -5.78 21.99
CA SER A 226 -5.62 -6.18 20.57
C SER A 226 -6.05 -5.02 19.69
N ILE A 227 -7.01 -4.21 20.14
CA ILE A 227 -7.49 -3.03 19.41
C ILE A 227 -6.40 -1.96 19.28
N GLU A 228 -5.63 -1.71 20.33
CA GLU A 228 -4.49 -0.80 20.31
C GLU A 228 -3.44 -1.25 19.29
N GLU A 229 -3.11 -2.54 19.26
CA GLU A 229 -2.14 -3.07 18.31
C GLU A 229 -2.65 -2.98 16.87
N TYR A 230 -3.94 -3.23 16.64
CA TYR A 230 -4.58 -2.98 15.35
C TYR A 230 -4.48 -1.50 14.93
N HIS A 231 -4.77 -0.57 15.84
CA HIS A 231 -4.70 0.86 15.54
C HIS A 231 -3.28 1.34 15.23
N LYS A 232 -2.25 0.80 15.91
CA LYS A 232 -0.86 1.08 15.55
C LYS A 232 -0.57 0.65 14.12
N TRP A 233 -0.87 -0.60 13.77
CA TRP A 233 -0.70 -1.08 12.40
C TRP A 233 -1.48 -0.23 11.37
N LYS A 234 -2.74 0.10 11.65
CA LYS A 234 -3.59 0.92 10.78
C LYS A 234 -3.00 2.31 10.52
N ASN A 235 -2.35 2.90 11.51
CA ASN A 235 -1.84 4.27 11.44
C ASN A 235 -0.39 4.32 10.93
N GLU A 236 0.42 3.32 11.22
CA GLU A 236 1.87 3.31 10.94
C GLU A 236 2.23 2.47 9.71
N ASP A 237 1.69 1.26 9.60
CA ASP A 237 2.08 0.28 8.58
C ASP A 237 1.19 0.34 7.34
N PHE A 238 -0.13 0.36 7.53
CA PHE A 238 -1.10 0.31 6.44
C PHE A 238 -0.92 1.42 5.39
N PRO A 239 -0.70 2.72 5.74
CA PRO A 239 -0.51 3.77 4.74
C PRO A 239 0.75 3.54 3.89
N ASN A 240 1.81 3.02 4.51
CA ASN A 240 3.06 2.71 3.83
C ASN A 240 2.90 1.50 2.89
N ASN A 241 2.18 0.48 3.32
CA ASN A 241 1.88 -0.69 2.50
C ASN A 241 0.96 -0.34 1.32
N LEU A 242 -0.05 0.51 1.54
CA LEU A 242 -0.92 1.01 0.48
C LEU A 242 -0.12 1.81 -0.56
N LYS A 243 0.79 2.69 -0.12
CA LYS A 243 1.63 3.49 -1.03
C LYS A 243 2.45 2.64 -2.00
N LYS A 244 2.88 1.43 -1.60
CA LYS A 244 3.68 0.51 -2.45
C LYS A 244 2.90 -0.03 -3.65
N ILE A 245 1.58 -0.12 -3.56
CA ILE A 245 0.72 -0.66 -4.62
C ILE A 245 0.08 0.43 -5.50
N LEU A 246 0.26 1.70 -5.12
CA LEU A 246 -0.29 2.81 -5.90
C LEU A 246 0.45 2.96 -7.24
N PRO A 247 -0.28 3.31 -8.32
CA PRO A 247 0.33 3.67 -9.59
C PRO A 247 1.37 4.80 -9.44
N SER A 248 2.46 4.72 -10.22
CA SER A 248 3.53 5.71 -10.23
C SER A 248 3.65 6.37 -11.60
N THR A 249 3.97 7.66 -11.61
CA THR A 249 4.28 8.42 -12.82
C THR A 249 5.70 8.18 -13.34
N GLN A 250 6.63 7.70 -12.50
CA GLN A 250 8.04 7.54 -12.88
C GLN A 250 8.29 6.39 -13.85
N ASN A 251 7.45 5.35 -13.87
CA ASN A 251 7.58 4.17 -14.73
C ASN A 251 6.25 3.84 -15.45
N ASN A 252 5.55 4.86 -15.92
CA ASN A 252 4.26 4.70 -16.57
C ASN A 252 4.43 4.45 -18.08
N LYS A 253 3.94 3.30 -18.55
CA LYS A 253 4.02 2.88 -19.97
C LYS A 253 3.38 3.86 -20.95
N GLN A 254 2.30 4.52 -20.55
CA GLN A 254 1.58 5.48 -21.39
C GLN A 254 2.35 6.79 -21.49
N LEU A 255 2.94 7.29 -20.39
CA LEU A 255 3.85 8.44 -20.44
C LEU A 255 5.08 8.16 -21.33
N ASP A 256 5.62 6.94 -21.28
CA ASP A 256 6.72 6.54 -22.18
C ASP A 256 6.27 6.40 -23.63
N LYS A 257 5.02 5.99 -23.87
CA LYS A 257 4.42 5.98 -25.21
C LYS A 257 4.33 7.39 -25.79
N LEU A 258 3.84 8.36 -25.01
CA LEU A 258 3.74 9.76 -25.41
C LEU A 258 5.12 10.37 -25.75
N LYS A 259 6.17 10.00 -25.00
CA LYS A 259 7.55 10.39 -25.36
C LYS A 259 7.95 9.87 -26.74
N ARG A 260 7.69 8.59 -27.03
CA ARG A 260 8.02 7.99 -28.34
C ARG A 260 7.21 8.59 -29.48
N GLU A 261 5.91 8.79 -29.28
CA GLU A 261 5.01 9.41 -30.27
C GLU A 261 5.50 10.81 -30.66
N TYR A 262 5.94 11.62 -29.69
CA TYR A 262 6.52 12.93 -29.98
C TYR A 262 7.83 12.85 -30.77
N GLU A 263 8.73 11.92 -30.46
CA GLU A 263 9.97 11.75 -31.23
C GLU A 263 9.70 11.31 -32.68
N GLU A 264 8.66 10.51 -32.91
CA GLU A 264 8.22 10.14 -34.25
C GLU A 264 7.60 11.33 -35.00
N GLU A 265 6.72 12.08 -34.34
CA GLU A 265 6.10 13.30 -34.88
C GLU A 265 7.15 14.35 -35.25
N LYS A 266 8.14 14.57 -34.37
CA LYS A 266 9.26 15.48 -34.61
C LYS A 266 10.05 15.10 -35.86
N LYS A 267 10.37 13.82 -36.06
CA LYS A 267 11.08 13.34 -37.27
C LYS A 267 10.26 13.58 -38.54
N ILE A 268 8.94 13.43 -38.48
CA ILE A 268 8.05 13.71 -39.61
C ILE A 268 8.08 15.21 -39.94
N ILE A 269 7.98 16.08 -38.92
CA ILE A 269 8.09 17.54 -39.09
C ILE A 269 9.42 17.91 -39.72
N GLU A 270 10.55 17.44 -39.16
CA GLU A 270 11.89 17.71 -39.67
C GLU A 270 12.05 17.29 -41.13
N LYS A 271 11.57 16.09 -41.50
CA LYS A 271 11.62 15.60 -42.88
C LYS A 271 10.80 16.47 -43.84
N ASN A 272 9.60 16.88 -43.43
CA ASN A 272 8.72 17.71 -44.26
C ASN A 272 9.32 19.11 -44.45
N MET A 273 9.84 19.70 -43.37
CA MET A 273 10.43 21.03 -43.38
C MET A 273 11.76 21.08 -44.12
N PHE A 274 12.57 20.02 -44.08
CA PHE A 274 13.80 19.92 -44.87
C PHE A 274 13.55 20.23 -46.35
N GLY A 275 12.56 19.57 -46.96
CA GLY A 275 12.23 19.77 -48.38
C GLY A 275 11.73 21.19 -48.66
N GLN A 276 10.92 21.76 -47.76
CA GLN A 276 10.42 23.13 -47.91
C GLN A 276 11.55 24.17 -47.86
N ILE A 277 12.45 24.04 -46.88
CA ILE A 277 13.59 24.95 -46.73
C ILE A 277 14.51 24.87 -47.95
N CYS A 278 14.85 23.65 -48.41
CA CYS A 278 15.63 23.48 -49.64
C CYS A 278 14.97 24.15 -50.84
N ASN A 279 13.66 23.94 -51.05
CA ASN A 279 12.92 24.56 -52.14
C ASN A 279 12.94 26.10 -52.06
N GLU A 280 12.84 26.69 -50.87
CA GLU A 280 12.91 28.15 -50.70
C GLU A 280 14.31 28.70 -50.97
N ILE A 281 15.37 27.99 -50.57
CA ILE A 281 16.76 28.33 -50.91
C ILE A 281 16.96 28.26 -52.42
N GLU A 282 16.56 27.16 -53.06
CA GLU A 282 16.68 26.96 -54.51
C GLU A 282 15.91 28.01 -55.31
N LYS A 283 14.69 28.38 -54.88
CA LYS A 283 13.93 29.47 -55.50
C LYS A 283 14.67 30.80 -55.47
N LYS A 284 15.35 31.09 -54.35
CA LYS A 284 16.09 32.35 -54.16
C LYS A 284 17.41 32.38 -54.95
N TYR A 285 17.98 31.21 -55.25
CA TYR A 285 19.27 31.06 -55.95
C TYR A 285 19.16 30.23 -57.24
N LYS A 286 18.02 30.32 -57.96
CA LYS A 286 17.66 29.49 -59.13
C LYS A 286 18.73 29.38 -60.19
N ASP A 287 19.44 30.47 -60.44
CA ASP A 287 20.62 30.49 -61.29
C ASP A 287 21.81 30.62 -60.36
N GLY A 288 22.58 29.55 -60.18
CA GLY A 288 23.78 29.56 -59.35
C GLY A 288 24.55 30.85 -59.62
N GLY A 289 24.58 31.74 -58.63
CA GLY A 289 25.12 33.06 -58.79
C GLY A 289 26.52 32.90 -59.37
N ARG A 290 26.72 33.37 -60.60
CA ARG A 290 28.07 33.57 -61.13
C ARG A 290 28.74 34.45 -60.11
N VAL A 291 29.59 33.85 -59.28
CA VAL A 291 30.58 34.56 -58.49
C VAL A 291 31.47 35.22 -59.54
N SER A 292 31.10 36.45 -59.90
CA SER A 292 31.93 37.35 -60.67
C SER A 292 33.14 37.63 -59.80
N SER A 293 34.20 36.87 -60.01
CA SER A 293 35.55 37.27 -59.65
C SER A 293 35.83 38.62 -60.32
N LEU A 294 35.74 39.69 -59.54
CA LEU A 294 36.35 40.98 -59.86
C LEU A 294 37.50 41.19 -58.88
N LEU A 295 38.66 40.68 -59.30
CA LEU A 295 39.95 41.35 -59.12
C LEU A 295 40.13 42.27 -60.33
#